data_AF-A0A3R7S5F5-F1
#
_entry.id   AF-A0A3R7S5F5-F1
#
_cell.length_a   1.000
_cell.length_b   1.000
_cell.length_c   1.000
_cell.angle_alpha   90.00
_cell.angle_beta   90.00
_cell.angle_gamma   90.00
#
_symmetry.space_group_name_H-M   'P 1'
#
loop_
_entity.id
_entity.type
_entity.pdbx_description
1 polymer ?
#
loop_
_entity_poly.entity_id
_entity_poly.type
_entity_poly.pdbx_seq_one_letter_code
_entity_poly.pdbx_strand_id
1 'polypeptide(L)'
;MKLIFFINIIILTVITITIKLSLINQENEVKILTQKISKIENEIEKLEIDFAYISSPKKLKEINHEEFRLNPIQQEDWIILENK
;
A
#
# COMPACT_ATOMS: atom_id res chain seq x y z
N MET A 1 18.53 -55.56 1.70
CA MET A 1 18.55 -54.57 0.60
C MET A 1 17.17 -54.11 0.16
N LYS A 2 16.25 -55.01 -0.26
CA LYS A 2 14.91 -54.62 -0.74
C LYS A 2 14.09 -53.81 0.28
N LEU A 3 14.11 -54.18 1.56
CA LEU A 3 13.36 -53.48 2.61
C LEU A 3 13.86 -52.03 2.84
N ILE A 4 15.18 -51.83 2.81
CA ILE A 4 15.82 -50.51 2.91
C ILE A 4 15.42 -49.64 1.71
N PHE A 5 15.35 -50.23 0.51
CA PHE A 5 14.90 -49.53 -0.70
C PHE A 5 13.45 -49.04 -0.58
N PHE A 6 12.53 -49.88 -0.09
CA PHE A 6 11.13 -49.48 0.13
C PHE A 6 11.01 -48.37 1.19
N ILE A 7 11.78 -48.44 2.28
CA ILE A 7 11.78 -47.38 3.31
C ILE A 7 12.26 -46.05 2.72
N ASN A 8 13.32 -46.05 1.90
CA ASN A 8 13.80 -44.84 1.25
C ASN A 8 12.78 -44.23 0.30
N ILE A 9 12.03 -45.06 -0.45
CA ILE A 9 10.95 -44.57 -1.32
C ILE A 9 9.86 -43.90 -0.49
N ILE A 10 9.43 -44.52 0.60
CA ILE A 10 8.39 -43.96 1.48
C ILE A 10 8.83 -42.61 2.05
N ILE A 11 10.07 -42.52 2.54
CA ILE A 11 10.64 -41.27 3.07
C ILE A 11 10.64 -40.18 1.98
N LEU A 12 11.08 -40.51 0.77
CA LEU A 12 11.12 -39.57 -0.35
C LEU A 12 9.71 -39.09 -0.73
N THR A 13 8.72 -39.99 -0.76
CA THR A 13 7.32 -39.63 -1.02
C THR A 13 6.77 -38.69 0.05
N VAL A 14 7.01 -38.98 1.33
CA VAL A 14 6.57 -38.10 2.42
C VAL A 14 7.19 -36.71 2.29
N ILE A 15 8.51 -36.63 2.10
CA ILE A 15 9.22 -35.35 1.91
C ILE A 15 8.63 -34.57 0.74
N THR A 16 8.36 -35.24 -0.39
CA THR A 16 7.83 -34.60 -1.60
C THR A 16 6.43 -34.00 -1.36
N ILE A 17 5.57 -34.76 -0.67
CA ILE A 17 4.21 -34.29 -0.32
C ILE A 17 4.29 -33.10 0.64
N THR A 18 5.15 -33.16 1.66
CA THR A 18 5.33 -32.07 2.62
C THR A 18 5.81 -30.79 1.94
N ILE A 19 6.82 -30.89 1.06
CA ILE A 19 7.33 -29.74 0.30
C ILE A 19 6.21 -29.15 -0.57
N LYS A 20 5.48 -29.99 -1.31
CA LYS A 20 4.39 -29.54 -2.18
C LYS A 20 3.29 -28.82 -1.40
N LEU A 21 2.91 -29.36 -0.23
CA LEU A 21 1.91 -28.75 0.63
C LEU A 21 2.39 -27.38 1.17
N SER A 22 3.66 -27.31 1.58
CA SER A 22 4.26 -26.05 2.04
C SER A 22 4.27 -24.98 0.94
N LEU A 23 4.60 -25.35 -0.30
CA LEU A 23 4.59 -24.43 -1.44
C LEU A 23 3.18 -23.92 -1.74
N ILE A 24 2.17 -24.80 -1.73
CA ILE A 24 0.77 -24.41 -1.95
C ILE A 24 0.29 -23.44 -0.86
N ASN A 25 0.67 -23.67 0.39
CA ASN A 25 0.30 -22.77 1.48
C ASN A 25 0.95 -21.38 1.30
N GLN A 26 2.24 -21.34 0.96
CA GLN A 26 2.95 -20.09 0.69
C GLN A 26 2.36 -19.35 -0.51
N GLU A 27 2.00 -20.05 -1.59
CA GLU A 27 1.37 -19.45 -2.76
C GLU A 27 0.01 -18.80 -2.42
N ASN A 28 -0.79 -19.45 -1.58
CA ASN A 28 -2.04 -18.89 -1.09
C ASN A 28 -1.83 -17.65 -0.23
N GLU A 29 -0.85 -17.67 0.69
CA GLU A 29 -0.49 -16.51 1.50
C GLU A 29 -0.05 -15.33 0.62
N VAL A 30 0.81 -15.58 -0.37
CA VAL A 30 1.23 -14.57 -1.34
C VAL A 30 0.02 -14.00 -2.08
N LYS A 31 -0.89 -14.84 -2.56
CA LYS A 31 -2.11 -14.40 -3.25
C LYS A 31 -2.97 -13.49 -2.39
N ILE A 32 -3.16 -13.83 -1.11
CA ILE A 32 -3.90 -13.01 -0.15
C ILE A 32 -3.20 -11.67 0.07
N LEU A 33 -1.87 -11.68 0.22
CA LEU A 33 -1.08 -10.45 0.40
C LEU A 33 -1.18 -9.55 -0.83
N THR A 34 -1.06 -10.10 -2.04
CA THR A 34 -1.21 -9.34 -3.29
C THR A 34 -2.59 -8.68 -3.40
N GLN A 35 -3.66 -9.39 -3.01
CA GLN A 35 -5.01 -8.82 -2.98
C GLN A 35 -5.13 -7.67 -1.98
N LYS A 36 -4.52 -7.80 -0.80
CA LYS A 36 -4.51 -6.73 0.21
C LYS A 36 -3.74 -5.51 -0.26
N ILE A 37 -2.56 -5.72 -0.88
CA ILE A 37 -1.75 -4.63 -1.44
C ILE A 37 -2.55 -3.88 -2.50
N SER A 38 -3.14 -4.58 -3.46
CA SER A 38 -3.96 -3.94 -4.51
C SER A 38 -5.14 -3.16 -3.94
N LYS A 39 -5.76 -3.64 -2.85
CA LYS A 39 -6.83 -2.89 -2.17
C LYS A 39 -6.30 -1.60 -1.55
N ILE A 40 -5.15 -1.66 -0.87
CA ILE A 40 -4.52 -0.49 -0.25
C ILE A 40 -4.11 0.53 -1.32
N GLU A 41 -3.55 0.09 -2.45
CA GLU A 41 -3.17 0.97 -3.56
C GLU A 41 -4.39 1.73 -4.10
N ASN A 42 -5.52 1.06 -4.30
CA ASN A 42 -6.76 1.71 -4.73
C ASN A 42 -7.30 2.72 -3.69
N GLU A 43 -7.16 2.41 -2.40
CA GLU A 43 -7.56 3.34 -1.33
C GLU A 43 -6.64 4.58 -1.30
N ILE A 44 -5.34 4.40 -1.51
CA ILE A 44 -4.38 5.50 -1.62
C ILE A 44 -4.71 6.38 -2.83
N GLU A 45 -4.91 5.80 -4.02
CA GLU A 45 -5.25 6.55 -5.23
C GLU A 45 -6.52 7.39 -5.02
N LYS A 46 -7.55 6.79 -4.40
CA LYS A 46 -8.78 7.52 -4.08
C LYS A 46 -8.50 8.71 -3.14
N LEU A 47 -7.71 8.50 -2.10
CA LEU A 47 -7.33 9.57 -1.16
C LEU A 47 -6.52 10.68 -1.83
N GLU A 48 -5.63 10.34 -2.76
CA GLU A 48 -4.87 11.32 -3.53
C GLU A 48 -5.78 12.17 -4.43
N ILE A 49 -6.77 11.55 -5.09
CA ILE A 49 -7.77 12.25 -5.89
C ILE A 49 -8.63 13.17 -5.02
N ASP A 50 -9.13 12.65 -3.90
CA ASP A 50 -9.93 13.42 -2.95
C ASP A 50 -9.11 14.60 -2.40
N PHE A 51 -7.83 14.37 -2.07
CA PHE A 51 -6.93 15.41 -1.61
C PHE A 51 -6.72 16.49 -2.67
N ALA A 52 -6.42 16.11 -3.91
CA ALA A 52 -6.23 17.05 -5.01
C ALA A 52 -7.49 17.89 -5.27
N TYR A 53 -8.67 17.30 -5.10
CA TYR A 53 -9.95 18.01 -5.21
C TYR A 53 -10.13 19.04 -4.09
N ILE A 54 -9.95 18.65 -2.82
CA ILE A 54 -10.13 19.56 -1.68
C ILE A 54 -9.06 20.65 -1.61
N SER A 55 -7.83 20.33 -2.04
CA SER A 55 -6.72 21.28 -2.09
C SER A 55 -6.75 22.14 -3.36
N SER A 56 -7.75 21.96 -4.24
CA SER A 56 -7.84 22.76 -5.45
C SER A 56 -8.07 24.24 -5.11
N PRO A 57 -7.49 25.19 -5.86
CA PRO A 57 -7.67 26.61 -5.60
C PRO A 57 -9.14 27.05 -5.55
N LYS A 58 -10.00 26.41 -6.34
CA LYS A 58 -11.44 26.65 -6.33
C LYS A 58 -12.06 26.26 -4.99
N LYS A 59 -11.76 25.05 -4.51
CA LYS A 59 -12.35 24.55 -3.26
C LYS A 59 -11.77 25.27 -2.04
N LEU A 60 -10.47 25.58 -2.05
CA LEU A 60 -9.84 26.40 -1.01
C LEU A 60 -10.44 27.82 -0.94
N LYS A 61 -10.77 28.44 -2.08
CA LYS A 61 -11.48 29.74 -2.10
C LYS A 61 -12.89 29.63 -1.51
N GLU A 62 -13.60 28.56 -1.81
CA GLU A 62 -14.94 28.28 -1.26
C GLU A 62 -14.87 28.10 0.26
N ILE A 63 -13.99 27.23 0.75
CA ILE A 63 -13.74 27.00 2.18
C ILE A 63 -13.35 28.30 2.89
N ASN A 64 -12.46 29.09 2.28
CA ASN A 64 -12.07 30.38 2.84
C ASN A 64 -13.25 31.37 2.88
N HIS A 65 -14.14 31.37 1.89
CA HIS A 65 -15.30 32.25 1.89
C HIS A 65 -16.32 31.87 2.97
N GLU A 66 -16.56 30.56 3.14
CA GLU A 66 -17.58 30.03 4.03
C GLU A 66 -17.15 30.02 5.51
N GLU A 67 -15.90 29.65 5.80
CA GLU A 67 -15.45 29.39 7.18
C GLU A 67 -14.47 30.44 7.71
N PHE A 68 -13.38 30.70 6.99
CA PHE A 68 -12.22 31.40 7.58
C PHE A 68 -12.18 32.91 7.30
N ARG A 69 -12.75 33.35 6.17
CA ARG A 69 -12.78 34.73 5.67
C ARG A 69 -11.40 35.41 5.68
N LEU A 70 -10.36 34.65 5.34
CA LEU A 70 -9.00 35.17 5.27
C LEU A 70 -8.83 36.02 4.02
N ASN A 71 -8.04 37.09 4.15
CA ASN A 71 -7.62 37.89 3.02
C ASN A 71 -6.33 37.31 2.42
N PRO A 72 -6.11 37.47 1.10
CA PRO A 72 -4.84 37.10 0.49
C PRO A 72 -3.70 37.86 1.15
N ILE A 73 -2.61 37.15 1.47
CA ILE A 73 -1.35 37.76 1.91
C ILE A 73 -0.87 38.65 0.77
N GLN A 74 -0.72 39.94 1.04
CA GLN A 74 -0.17 40.86 0.05
C GLN A 74 1.34 40.67 -0.03
N GLN A 75 1.94 41.05 -1.15
CA GLN A 75 3.39 40.99 -1.30
C GLN A 75 4.11 41.88 -0.26
N GLU A 76 3.44 42.95 0.19
CA GLU A 76 3.90 43.82 1.27
C GLU A 76 4.07 43.11 2.62
N ASP A 77 3.31 42.02 2.84
CA ASP A 77 3.32 41.26 4.09
C ASP A 77 4.45 40.22 4.14
N TRP A 78 5.24 40.08 3.06
CA TRP A 78 6.31 39.08 2.97
C TRP A 78 7.56 39.54 3.72
N ILE A 79 7.97 38.78 4.74
CA ILE A 79 9.26 38.98 5.41
C ILE A 79 10.30 38.16 4.65
N ILE A 80 11.17 38.83 3.90
CA ILE A 80 12.32 38.20 3.25
C ILE A 80 13.38 37.93 4.32
N LEU A 81 13.66 36.65 4.59
CA LEU A 81 14.73 36.24 5.49
C LEU A 81 16.06 36.25 4.73
N GLU A 82 16.95 37.19 5.04
CA GLU A 82 18.33 37.16 4.57
C GLU A 82 19.11 36.08 5.33
N ASN A 83 19.60 35.06 4.62
CA ASN A 83 20.57 34.12 5.18
C ASN A 83 21.93 34.84 5.34
N LYS A 84 22.39 35.00 6.58
CA LYS A 84 23.76 35.43 6.91
C LYS A 84 24.75 34.28 6.84
#